data_AF-A0A2D5BSM6-F1
#
_entry.id   AF-A0A2D5BSM6-F1
#
_cell.length_a   1.000
_cell.length_b   1.000
_cell.length_c   1.000
_cell.angle_alpha   90.00
_cell.angle_beta   90.00
_cell.angle_gamma   90.00
#
_symmetry.space_group_name_H-M   'P 1'
#
loop_
_entity.id
_entity.type
_entity.pdbx_description
1 polymer ?
#
loop_
_entity_poly.entity_id
_entity_poly.type
_entity_poly.pdbx_seq_one_letter_code
_entity_poly.pdbx_strand_id
1 'polypeptide(L)'
;MKITRVLVLAVAASLCPAQGNQRDAAMDGQIAGAPALGFERLIFPGTSVAAHLSSPLGSLTGAPYMIVADLQPSAGATPLQVPGEPGVLGVSSNMLTLVDAFHGLLPWGMPAVLPTLGTTLTGNPPPFPPTTRLVVQAAVADPQAPNGLAFTEVFGGHFAGEPSVTGASGGTSILGQFGYALHATDLDGDGLSEVVIGAREEDAPGSPDAGRVFIYSGTPLVLQHTLDDPMPEVESHYGVSCSTGDVNSDGFIDIVVGARQKDVNGIEDAGQIVIFFGPAFGQTQTIDAPIPEIRGQFGHRTACGDFDGDGSCDLAVASIGSSVGPIAQAGTLDVFFGPALSSTVRVENPVPAAGDRFGYRLCAEDLDGDSKQDLVVSAPFKSLTVSGMDDSGAIYVLLGPTFGLHTYLPNPSPSVQGLMGADVSCADLNGDGVLDIIVGAELDDSGGLAGQGSVYVALGPTFASMDQYFSPNPTLGAGFGSAVDAADWDGDGSLDLMVGEFFYTGSTFHEGRGHILLGPDYLQSLTVAEPVGGMSYQFGRRIRAADLDGDGRHEMLVGVPQSSAPGTSRVGAVYAVEF
;
A
#
# COMPACT_ATOMS: atom_id res chain seq x y z
N MET A 1 -14.52 17.85 9.10
CA MET A 1 -15.36 16.64 9.20
C MET A 1 -16.80 16.98 9.60
N LYS A 2 -17.78 16.61 8.77
CA LYS A 2 -19.19 16.56 9.20
C LYS A 2 -19.44 15.16 9.76
N ILE A 3 -19.52 15.04 11.08
CA ILE A 3 -19.95 13.79 11.72
C ILE A 3 -21.45 13.67 11.43
N THR A 4 -21.82 12.70 10.58
CA THR A 4 -23.23 12.32 10.39
C THR A 4 -23.48 11.11 11.27
N ARG A 5 -24.11 11.31 12.42
CA ARG A 5 -24.47 10.19 13.31
C ARG A 5 -25.68 9.49 12.72
N VAL A 6 -25.62 8.17 12.58
CA VAL A 6 -26.77 7.35 12.21
C VAL A 6 -27.25 6.60 13.43
N LEU A 7 -28.15 7.24 14.16
CA LEU A 7 -28.81 6.59 15.30
C LEU A 7 -29.77 5.53 14.74
N VAL A 8 -29.56 4.25 15.03
CA VAL A 8 -30.48 3.16 14.70
C VAL A 8 -31.20 2.74 15.97
N LEU A 9 -32.27 3.44 16.32
CA LEU A 9 -33.04 3.13 17.52
C LEU A 9 -33.89 1.88 17.28
N ALA A 10 -33.76 0.83 18.10
CA ALA A 10 -34.62 -0.35 18.07
C ALA A 10 -35.48 -0.40 19.34
N VAL A 11 -36.67 0.22 19.31
CA VAL A 11 -37.55 0.22 20.49
C VAL A 11 -38.28 -1.13 20.58
N ALA A 12 -38.07 -1.87 21.67
CA ALA A 12 -38.84 -3.07 22.00
C ALA A 12 -39.80 -2.78 23.16
N ALA A 13 -41.06 -2.47 22.87
CA ALA A 13 -42.06 -2.30 23.93
C ALA A 13 -42.62 -3.67 24.37
N SER A 14 -42.06 -4.28 25.42
CA SER A 14 -42.66 -5.47 26.04
C SER A 14 -44.03 -5.13 26.63
N LEU A 15 -45.11 -5.50 25.95
CA LEU A 15 -46.46 -5.50 26.50
C LEU A 15 -46.79 -6.90 27.03
N CYS A 16 -46.24 -7.25 28.20
CA CYS A 16 -46.80 -8.36 28.98
C CYS A 16 -46.86 -7.98 30.48
N PRO A 17 -48.06 -7.96 31.10
CA PRO A 17 -48.21 -7.58 32.49
C PRO A 17 -47.77 -8.72 33.43
N ALA A 18 -46.92 -8.36 34.39
CA ALA A 18 -46.65 -9.09 35.63
C ALA A 18 -46.12 -10.54 35.50
N GLN A 19 -44.81 -10.70 35.62
CA GLN A 19 -44.16 -11.46 36.71
C GLN A 19 -42.63 -11.29 36.66
N GLY A 20 -42.00 -11.30 37.83
CA GLY A 20 -40.70 -10.69 38.07
C GLY A 20 -39.47 -11.46 37.56
N ASN A 21 -38.41 -10.66 37.46
CA ASN A 21 -36.97 -10.96 37.49
C ASN A 21 -36.30 -11.71 36.32
N GLN A 22 -35.25 -11.05 35.82
CA GLN A 22 -34.24 -11.43 34.81
C GLN A 22 -34.69 -11.18 33.36
N ARG A 23 -34.49 -9.93 32.91
CA ARG A 23 -34.78 -9.41 31.56
C ARG A 23 -33.47 -9.12 30.84
N ASP A 24 -32.74 -10.17 30.46
CA ASP A 24 -31.48 -10.02 29.74
C ASP A 24 -31.75 -10.23 28.25
N ALA A 25 -32.09 -9.17 27.52
CA ALA A 25 -31.98 -9.19 26.06
C ALA A 25 -30.52 -8.94 25.70
N ALA A 26 -29.90 -9.85 24.95
CA ALA A 26 -28.56 -9.66 24.41
C ALA A 26 -28.67 -9.21 22.95
N MET A 27 -27.98 -8.12 22.63
CA MET A 27 -27.87 -7.59 21.28
C MET A 27 -26.45 -7.81 20.81
N ASP A 28 -26.30 -8.30 19.58
CA ASP A 28 -25.00 -8.41 18.92
C ASP A 28 -25.11 -7.75 17.54
N GLY A 29 -24.17 -6.87 17.23
CA GLY A 29 -24.11 -6.12 15.98
C GLY A 29 -23.25 -6.83 14.96
N GLN A 30 -23.69 -6.85 13.70
CA GLN A 30 -22.88 -7.33 12.59
C GLN A 30 -22.85 -6.31 11.46
N ILE A 31 -21.65 -6.08 10.92
CA ILE A 31 -21.44 -5.30 9.70
C ILE A 31 -20.90 -6.26 8.65
N ALA A 32 -21.53 -6.30 7.47
CA ALA A 32 -21.19 -7.23 6.39
C ALA A 32 -21.15 -8.72 6.81
N GLY A 33 -21.95 -9.11 7.81
CA GLY A 33 -22.05 -10.49 8.28
C GLY A 33 -20.96 -10.97 9.25
N ALA A 34 -20.07 -10.07 9.71
CA ALA A 34 -19.07 -10.37 10.74
C ALA A 34 -19.36 -9.60 12.06
N PRO A 35 -19.04 -10.18 13.23
CA PRO A 35 -19.30 -9.56 14.53
C PRO A 35 -18.60 -8.21 14.66
N ALA A 36 -19.34 -7.20 15.11
CA ALA A 36 -18.85 -5.85 15.34
C ALA A 36 -18.11 -5.81 16.69
N LEU A 37 -16.87 -6.28 16.70
CA LEU A 37 -15.98 -6.16 17.86
C LEU A 37 -15.56 -4.69 17.97
N GLY A 38 -16.11 -3.93 18.93
CA GLY A 38 -15.66 -2.65 19.55
C GLY A 38 -14.74 -1.63 18.85
N PHE A 39 -14.42 -1.76 17.57
CA PHE A 39 -13.44 -1.00 16.81
C PHE A 39 -14.13 -0.28 15.66
N GLU A 40 -13.50 0.80 15.17
CA GLU A 40 -13.98 1.49 13.98
C GLU A 40 -13.80 0.59 12.75
N ARG A 41 -14.80 0.53 11.88
CA ARG A 41 -14.79 -0.37 10.72
C ARG A 41 -15.21 0.32 9.45
N LEU A 42 -14.52 0.06 8.35
CA LEU A 42 -14.91 0.59 7.05
C LEU A 42 -16.25 0.01 6.57
N ILE A 43 -17.15 0.90 6.19
CA ILE A 43 -18.45 0.55 5.60
C ILE A 43 -18.39 1.06 4.15
N PHE A 44 -19.05 0.41 3.19
CA PHE A 44 -19.10 0.83 1.79
C PHE A 44 -20.55 1.13 1.36
N PRO A 45 -20.79 1.90 0.29
CA PRO A 45 -22.12 2.02 -0.29
C PRO A 45 -22.71 0.64 -0.63
N GLY A 46 -23.84 0.29 0.00
CA GLY A 46 -24.48 -1.03 -0.17
C GLY A 46 -24.12 -2.07 0.90
N THR A 47 -23.25 -1.75 1.86
CA THR A 47 -23.01 -2.63 3.03
C THR A 47 -24.28 -2.79 3.86
N SER A 48 -24.67 -4.05 4.10
CA SER A 48 -25.77 -4.38 5.01
C SER A 48 -25.30 -4.35 6.45
N VAL A 49 -26.03 -3.60 7.28
CA VAL A 49 -25.88 -3.63 8.74
C VAL A 49 -26.97 -4.54 9.30
N ALA A 50 -26.58 -5.49 10.14
CA ALA A 50 -27.47 -6.44 10.76
C ALA A 50 -27.38 -6.32 12.29
N ALA A 51 -28.53 -6.25 12.94
CA ALA A 51 -28.62 -6.37 14.39
C ALA A 51 -29.27 -7.70 14.75
N HIS A 52 -28.57 -8.51 15.53
CA HIS A 52 -29.10 -9.74 16.09
C HIS A 52 -29.63 -9.49 17.49
N LEU A 53 -30.93 -9.70 17.67
CA LEU A 53 -31.58 -9.62 18.99
C LEU A 53 -31.89 -11.02 19.48
N SER A 54 -31.35 -11.36 20.65
CA SER A 54 -31.59 -12.64 21.31
C SER A 54 -32.12 -12.44 22.73
N SER A 55 -33.09 -13.27 23.11
CA SER A 55 -33.58 -13.38 24.49
C SER A 55 -33.34 -14.82 24.94
N PRO A 56 -32.57 -15.05 26.02
CA PRO A 56 -32.28 -16.40 26.51
C PRO A 56 -33.51 -17.17 27.01
N LEU A 57 -34.62 -16.49 27.32
CA LEU A 57 -35.75 -17.08 28.08
C LEU A 57 -37.11 -17.10 27.36
N GLY A 58 -37.21 -16.72 26.08
CA GLY A 58 -38.41 -16.95 25.27
C GLY A 58 -38.88 -15.78 24.40
N SER A 59 -39.92 -16.07 23.61
CA SER A 59 -40.49 -15.30 22.51
C SER A 59 -40.72 -13.80 22.81
N LEU A 60 -40.25 -12.96 21.89
CA LEU A 60 -40.50 -11.52 21.84
C LEU A 60 -41.90 -11.19 21.26
N THR A 61 -42.95 -11.84 21.77
CA THR A 61 -44.31 -11.75 21.23
C THR A 61 -45.02 -10.48 21.72
N GLY A 62 -45.55 -9.68 20.78
CA GLY A 62 -46.53 -8.61 21.07
C GLY A 62 -46.01 -7.18 21.20
N ALA A 63 -44.72 -6.93 20.96
CA ALA A 63 -44.14 -5.59 21.00
C ALA A 63 -44.15 -4.94 19.60
N PRO A 64 -44.66 -3.70 19.41
CA PRO A 64 -44.34 -2.93 18.22
C PRO A 64 -42.85 -2.57 18.24
N TYR A 65 -42.14 -2.88 17.15
CA TYR A 65 -40.78 -2.43 16.91
C TYR A 65 -40.79 -1.22 16.00
N MET A 66 -40.00 -0.21 16.34
CA MET A 66 -39.72 0.93 15.47
C MET A 66 -38.22 0.99 15.27
N ILE A 67 -37.79 0.89 14.00
CA ILE A 67 -36.41 1.21 13.59
C ILE A 67 -36.44 2.66 13.13
N VAL A 68 -35.70 3.52 13.81
CA VAL A 68 -35.53 4.93 13.40
C VAL A 68 -34.08 5.10 13.01
N ALA A 69 -33.82 5.53 11.78
CA ALA A 69 -32.51 5.99 11.32
C ALA A 69 -32.53 7.52 11.29
N ASP A 70 -31.77 8.17 12.17
CA ASP A 70 -31.58 9.62 12.10
C ASP A 70 -30.35 9.93 11.25
N LEU A 71 -30.48 10.80 10.24
CA LEU A 71 -29.38 11.27 9.41
C LEU A 71 -29.36 12.79 9.51
N GLN A 72 -28.72 13.32 10.55
CA GLN A 72 -28.55 14.76 10.70
C GLN A 72 -27.11 15.17 10.39
N PRO A 73 -26.89 16.14 9.48
CA PRO A 73 -25.58 16.77 9.33
C PRO A 73 -25.38 17.83 10.42
N SER A 74 -24.37 17.60 11.25
CA SER A 74 -23.53 18.58 11.97
C SER A 74 -24.08 19.38 13.17
N ALA A 75 -23.11 19.82 13.96
CA ALA A 75 -23.14 20.65 15.17
C ALA A 75 -24.16 21.80 15.17
N GLY A 76 -24.91 21.96 16.27
CA GLY A 76 -25.72 23.17 16.52
C GLY A 76 -27.00 23.02 17.34
N ALA A 77 -27.42 21.82 17.75
CA ALA A 77 -28.65 21.67 18.53
C ALA A 77 -28.42 22.02 20.02
N THR A 78 -29.03 23.10 20.49
CA THR A 78 -29.16 23.39 21.93
C THR A 78 -30.00 22.30 22.61
N PRO A 79 -29.57 21.72 23.74
CA PRO A 79 -30.37 20.73 24.44
C PRO A 79 -31.60 21.41 25.06
N LEU A 80 -32.79 20.88 24.79
CA LEU A 80 -34.00 21.29 25.48
C LEU A 80 -33.99 20.67 26.89
N GLN A 81 -33.83 21.50 27.92
CA GLN A 81 -33.98 21.05 29.31
C GLN A 81 -35.46 20.86 29.63
N VAL A 82 -35.88 19.62 29.91
CA VAL A 82 -37.16 19.34 30.58
C VAL A 82 -36.92 19.46 32.09
N PRO A 83 -37.69 20.28 32.83
CA PRO A 83 -37.52 20.39 34.27
C PRO A 83 -37.95 19.08 34.93
N GLY A 84 -37.00 18.33 35.50
CA GLY A 84 -37.33 17.06 36.14
C GLY A 84 -36.15 16.25 36.65
N GLU A 85 -35.13 15.95 35.82
CA GLU A 85 -34.01 15.09 36.24
C GLU A 85 -32.70 15.40 35.49
N PRO A 86 -31.52 15.27 36.14
CA PRO A 86 -30.23 15.47 35.50
C PRO A 86 -29.74 14.14 34.86
N GLY A 87 -29.56 14.11 33.54
CA GLY A 87 -28.70 13.12 32.87
C GLY A 87 -29.28 12.30 31.72
N VAL A 88 -30.53 12.51 31.28
CA VAL A 88 -31.09 11.80 30.12
C VAL A 88 -30.90 12.65 28.85
N LEU A 89 -30.23 12.09 27.84
CA LEU A 89 -30.17 12.65 26.49
C LEU A 89 -31.60 12.75 25.93
N GLY A 90 -32.10 13.97 25.77
CA GLY A 90 -33.43 14.25 25.26
C GLY A 90 -33.61 13.73 23.83
N VAL A 91 -34.65 12.94 23.64
CA VAL A 91 -35.12 12.49 22.32
C VAL A 91 -35.67 13.71 21.57
N SER A 92 -35.11 14.04 20.41
CA SER A 92 -35.51 15.23 19.66
C SER A 92 -36.92 15.09 19.08
N SER A 93 -37.63 16.20 18.93
CA SER A 93 -39.02 16.28 18.44
C SER A 93 -39.22 15.97 16.95
N ASN A 94 -38.19 15.44 16.27
CA ASN A 94 -38.23 15.13 14.83
C ASN A 94 -38.39 13.63 14.53
N MET A 95 -38.71 12.79 15.53
CA MET A 95 -39.15 11.41 15.26
C MET A 95 -40.58 11.37 14.69
N LEU A 96 -40.72 11.75 13.42
CA LEU A 96 -41.87 11.35 12.63
C LEU A 96 -41.47 11.22 11.15
N THR A 97 -41.75 10.04 10.60
CA THR A 97 -41.79 9.68 9.17
C THR A 97 -40.46 9.37 8.46
N LEU A 98 -40.12 8.08 8.44
CA LEU A 98 -39.50 7.39 7.28
C LEU A 98 -39.82 5.89 7.40
N VAL A 99 -41.08 5.54 7.15
CA VAL A 99 -41.52 4.18 6.86
C VAL A 99 -41.91 4.18 5.38
N ASP A 100 -40.94 4.03 4.47
CA ASP A 100 -41.27 3.84 3.05
C ASP A 100 -40.25 2.99 2.27
N ALA A 101 -39.57 2.05 2.92
CA ALA A 101 -38.73 1.05 2.22
C ALA A 101 -39.08 -0.41 2.52
N PHE A 102 -40.09 -0.68 3.35
CA PHE A 102 -40.53 -2.06 3.70
C PHE A 102 -41.97 -2.38 3.28
N HIS A 103 -42.50 -1.67 2.29
CA HIS A 103 -43.90 -1.78 1.85
C HIS A 103 -44.13 -2.80 0.71
N GLY A 104 -43.41 -3.92 0.75
CA GLY A 104 -43.54 -4.99 -0.26
C GLY A 104 -44.36 -6.21 0.15
N LEU A 105 -44.56 -6.51 1.45
CA LEU A 105 -45.01 -7.87 1.84
C LEU A 105 -46.07 -8.01 2.94
N LEU A 106 -46.67 -6.96 3.51
CA LEU A 106 -47.79 -7.14 4.45
C LEU A 106 -48.89 -6.06 4.28
N PRO A 107 -50.19 -6.44 4.15
CA PRO A 107 -51.28 -5.48 4.15
C PRO A 107 -51.51 -4.88 5.56
N TRP A 108 -52.01 -3.64 5.56
CA TRP A 108 -52.16 -2.77 6.73
C TRP A 108 -52.88 -3.41 7.93
N GLY A 109 -52.30 -3.23 9.12
CA GLY A 109 -53.03 -3.32 10.39
C GLY A 109 -52.86 -4.58 11.24
N MET A 110 -51.70 -5.26 11.20
CA MET A 110 -51.39 -6.31 12.18
C MET A 110 -50.01 -6.13 12.80
N PRO A 111 -49.85 -6.34 14.13
CA PRO A 111 -48.52 -6.45 14.74
C PRO A 111 -47.79 -7.64 14.10
N ALA A 112 -46.58 -7.42 13.60
CA ALA A 112 -45.73 -8.50 13.12
C ALA A 112 -45.34 -9.37 14.32
N VAL A 113 -45.97 -10.54 14.44
CA VAL A 113 -45.58 -11.57 15.41
C VAL A 113 -44.40 -12.34 14.80
N LEU A 114 -43.19 -12.04 15.26
CA LEU A 114 -42.00 -12.82 14.89
C LEU A 114 -42.00 -14.15 15.67
N PRO A 115 -42.01 -15.32 15.00
CA PRO A 115 -42.33 -16.58 15.69
C PRO A 115 -41.15 -17.29 16.37
N THR A 116 -39.89 -16.84 16.24
CA THR A 116 -38.74 -17.66 16.65
C THR A 116 -37.59 -16.89 17.30
N LEU A 117 -36.89 -17.57 18.22
CA LEU A 117 -35.63 -17.17 18.85
C LEU A 117 -34.61 -16.70 17.79
N GLY A 118 -33.91 -15.58 18.04
CA GLY A 118 -32.81 -15.10 17.19
C GLY A 118 -33.29 -14.45 15.89
N THR A 119 -33.92 -13.28 15.99
CA THR A 119 -34.30 -12.51 14.80
C THR A 119 -33.17 -11.59 14.38
N THR A 120 -32.78 -11.66 13.11
CA THR A 120 -31.87 -10.70 12.47
C THR A 120 -32.69 -9.63 11.79
N LEU A 121 -32.41 -8.37 12.10
CA LEU A 121 -32.93 -7.23 11.35
C LEU A 121 -31.81 -6.71 10.46
N THR A 122 -32.04 -6.65 9.15
CA THR A 122 -31.08 -6.14 8.16
C THR A 122 -31.57 -4.83 7.56
N GLY A 123 -30.68 -3.85 7.44
CA GLY A 123 -30.94 -2.59 6.76
C GLY A 123 -29.72 -2.13 5.97
N ASN A 124 -29.95 -1.55 4.79
CA ASN A 124 -28.91 -0.84 4.05
C ASN A 124 -29.03 0.64 4.37
N PRO A 125 -27.95 1.32 4.79
CA PRO A 125 -27.99 2.75 4.99
C PRO A 125 -28.20 3.47 3.65
N PRO A 126 -28.87 4.64 3.62
CA PRO A 126 -29.01 5.43 2.41
C PRO A 126 -27.66 6.06 2.01
N PRO A 127 -27.51 6.57 0.77
CA PRO A 127 -26.25 7.17 0.30
C PRO A 127 -25.80 8.37 1.14
N PHE A 128 -24.50 8.50 1.43
CA PHE A 128 -23.87 9.64 2.14
C PHE A 128 -22.51 10.00 1.51
N PRO A 129 -21.95 11.19 1.78
CA PRO A 129 -20.65 11.62 1.25
C PRO A 129 -19.47 10.73 1.71
N PRO A 130 -18.39 10.61 0.92
CA PRO A 130 -17.23 9.77 1.23
C PRO A 130 -16.55 10.14 2.56
N THR A 131 -16.56 11.42 2.95
CA THR A 131 -15.94 11.90 4.20
C THR A 131 -16.80 11.73 5.47
N THR A 132 -17.77 10.80 5.45
CA THR A 132 -18.76 10.65 6.53
C THR A 132 -18.36 9.56 7.50
N ARG A 133 -18.00 9.94 8.73
CA ARG A 133 -17.90 8.97 9.84
C ARG A 133 -19.30 8.55 10.26
N LEU A 134 -19.63 7.26 10.11
CA LEU A 134 -20.93 6.70 10.45
C LEU A 134 -20.84 6.03 11.82
N VAL A 135 -21.60 6.57 12.77
CA VAL A 135 -21.75 5.96 14.09
C VAL A 135 -23.10 5.27 14.14
N VAL A 136 -23.10 3.94 14.17
CA VAL A 136 -24.32 3.14 14.37
C VAL A 136 -24.49 2.93 15.86
N GLN A 137 -25.58 3.45 16.42
CA GLN A 137 -25.91 3.25 17.82
C GLN A 137 -27.22 2.49 17.93
N ALA A 138 -27.18 1.31 18.56
CA ALA A 138 -28.35 0.49 18.83
C ALA A 138 -28.71 0.58 20.32
N ALA A 139 -29.99 0.80 20.63
CA ALA A 139 -30.47 0.93 22.01
C ALA A 139 -31.79 0.17 22.21
N VAL A 140 -31.92 -0.50 23.36
CA VAL A 140 -33.17 -1.16 23.81
C VAL A 140 -33.78 -0.36 24.95
N ALA A 141 -35.00 0.14 24.75
CA ALA A 141 -35.76 0.88 25.76
C ALA A 141 -36.89 0.01 26.33
N ASP A 142 -36.94 -0.13 27.66
CA ASP A 142 -38.06 -0.74 28.38
C ASP A 142 -39.00 0.36 28.92
N PRO A 143 -40.19 0.56 28.35
CA PRO A 143 -41.09 1.65 28.73
C PRO A 143 -41.73 1.47 30.12
N GLN A 144 -41.42 0.39 30.85
CA GLN A 144 -41.87 0.16 32.23
C GLN A 144 -40.71 0.11 33.25
N ALA A 145 -39.45 0.24 32.80
CA ALA A 145 -38.31 0.31 33.71
C ALA A 145 -38.20 1.71 34.34
N PRO A 146 -37.94 1.84 35.66
CA PRO A 146 -37.87 3.14 36.33
C PRO A 146 -36.88 4.13 35.72
N ASN A 147 -35.85 3.65 35.00
CA ASN A 147 -34.78 4.45 34.40
C ASN A 147 -34.58 4.20 32.88
N GLY A 148 -35.59 3.67 32.17
CA GLY A 148 -35.81 3.88 30.72
C GLY A 148 -34.80 3.44 29.65
N LEU A 149 -33.58 2.97 29.96
CA LEU A 149 -32.62 2.48 28.96
C LEU A 149 -31.89 1.24 29.50
N ALA A 150 -31.94 0.13 28.75
CA ALA A 150 -31.29 -1.11 29.19
C ALA A 150 -29.83 -1.22 28.70
N PHE A 151 -29.54 -0.92 27.42
CA PHE A 151 -28.17 -1.01 26.87
C PHE A 151 -27.99 -0.08 25.66
N THR A 152 -26.76 0.41 25.45
CA THR A 152 -26.33 1.08 24.23
C THR A 152 -24.99 0.51 23.79
N GLU A 153 -24.89 0.09 22.54
CA GLU A 153 -23.61 -0.18 21.87
C GLU A 153 -23.44 0.81 20.73
N VAL A 154 -22.22 1.34 20.62
CA VAL A 154 -21.83 2.38 19.66
C VAL A 154 -20.75 1.79 18.79
N PHE A 155 -21.00 1.74 17.48
CA PHE A 155 -20.04 1.26 16.47
C PHE A 155 -19.56 2.45 15.65
N GLY A 156 -18.24 2.62 15.51
CA GLY A 156 -17.63 3.63 14.64
C GLY A 156 -17.20 3.04 13.30
N GLY A 157 -16.96 3.88 12.32
CA GLY A 157 -16.51 3.46 10.99
C GLY A 157 -16.15 4.62 10.10
N HIS A 158 -15.03 4.50 9.39
CA HIS A 158 -14.60 5.40 8.33
C HIS A 158 -15.15 4.88 6.98
N PHE A 159 -15.27 5.73 5.97
CA PHE A 159 -15.62 5.29 4.61
C PHE A 159 -14.43 5.67 3.72
N ALA A 160 -13.72 4.68 3.20
CA ALA A 160 -12.91 4.82 2.01
C ALA A 160 -13.87 4.70 0.82
N GLY A 161 -13.70 5.53 -0.20
CA GLY A 161 -14.36 5.35 -1.47
C GLY A 161 -13.99 3.99 -2.08
N GLU A 162 -14.77 3.56 -3.08
CA GLU A 162 -14.31 2.49 -3.95
C GLU A 162 -13.09 3.01 -4.74
N PRO A 163 -12.04 2.20 -4.93
CA PRO A 163 -10.85 2.61 -5.66
C PRO A 163 -11.25 3.17 -7.03
N SER A 164 -10.83 4.40 -7.30
CA SER A 164 -11.14 5.08 -8.55
C SER A 164 -9.86 5.46 -9.30
N VAL A 165 -9.84 5.24 -10.60
CA VAL A 165 -8.68 5.57 -11.44
C VAL A 165 -8.72 7.04 -11.76
N THR A 166 -7.74 7.78 -11.27
CA THR A 166 -7.59 9.22 -11.51
C THR A 166 -6.67 9.52 -12.69
N GLY A 167 -5.85 8.55 -13.12
CA GLY A 167 -4.99 8.66 -14.30
C GLY A 167 -4.48 7.33 -14.84
N ALA A 168 -4.21 7.28 -16.15
CA ALA A 168 -3.55 6.15 -16.80
C ALA A 168 -2.68 6.61 -17.97
N SER A 169 -1.48 6.02 -18.11
CA SER A 169 -0.58 6.23 -19.24
C SER A 169 0.08 4.91 -19.66
N GLY A 170 0.58 4.84 -20.90
CA GLY A 170 1.20 3.64 -21.44
C GLY A 170 2.30 3.97 -22.45
N GLY A 171 3.20 3.01 -22.67
CA GLY A 171 4.29 3.11 -23.63
C GLY A 171 3.82 3.17 -25.08
N THR A 172 4.75 3.31 -26.02
CA THR A 172 4.43 3.34 -27.45
C THR A 172 5.03 2.16 -28.23
N SER A 173 6.09 1.55 -27.73
CA SER A 173 6.73 0.38 -28.34
C SER A 173 6.09 -0.93 -27.88
N ILE A 174 5.99 -1.87 -28.82
CA ILE A 174 5.72 -3.28 -28.50
C ILE A 174 6.91 -3.78 -27.66
N LEU A 175 6.63 -4.46 -26.54
CA LEU A 175 7.64 -4.87 -25.54
C LEU A 175 8.28 -3.72 -24.73
N GLY A 176 7.84 -2.47 -24.87
CA GLY A 176 8.48 -1.31 -24.22
C GLY A 176 8.60 -1.36 -22.68
N GLN A 177 7.74 -2.13 -22.02
CA GLN A 177 7.72 -2.31 -20.57
C GLN A 177 7.58 -1.02 -19.76
N PHE A 178 6.74 -0.10 -20.23
CA PHE A 178 6.38 1.11 -19.49
C PHE A 178 5.82 0.79 -18.09
N GLY A 179 6.35 1.43 -17.05
CA GLY A 179 6.02 1.11 -15.65
C GLY A 179 6.96 0.07 -15.01
N TYR A 180 8.11 -0.22 -15.63
CA TYR A 180 9.08 -1.17 -15.07
C TYR A 180 9.81 -0.62 -13.84
N ALA A 181 10.22 0.65 -13.92
CA ALA A 181 10.67 1.46 -12.80
C ALA A 181 9.65 2.58 -12.58
N LEU A 182 9.44 2.93 -11.32
CA LEU A 182 8.42 3.89 -10.89
C LEU A 182 8.95 4.64 -9.68
N HIS A 183 8.92 5.96 -9.75
CA HIS A 183 9.28 6.87 -8.67
C HIS A 183 8.37 8.09 -8.72
N ALA A 184 8.12 8.73 -7.58
CA ALA A 184 7.30 9.92 -7.50
C ALA A 184 7.92 10.89 -6.49
N THR A 185 8.03 12.15 -6.87
CA THR A 185 8.61 13.24 -6.06
C THR A 185 8.23 14.58 -6.68
N ASP A 186 8.25 15.65 -5.89
CA ASP A 186 8.08 17.02 -6.36
C ASP A 186 9.35 17.49 -7.08
N LEU A 187 9.37 17.38 -8.41
CA LEU A 187 10.54 17.68 -9.24
C LEU A 187 10.67 19.17 -9.55
N ASP A 188 9.56 19.91 -9.58
CA ASP A 188 9.54 21.33 -9.94
C ASP A 188 9.34 22.30 -8.75
N GLY A 189 9.09 21.75 -7.56
CA GLY A 189 8.98 22.46 -6.29
C GLY A 189 7.62 23.14 -6.10
N ASP A 190 6.57 22.70 -6.80
CA ASP A 190 5.23 23.28 -6.69
C ASP A 190 4.37 22.66 -5.56
N GLY A 191 4.87 21.60 -4.93
CA GLY A 191 4.22 20.88 -3.85
C GLY A 191 3.39 19.67 -4.30
N LEU A 192 3.33 19.39 -5.60
CA LEU A 192 2.74 18.17 -6.16
C LEU A 192 3.85 17.22 -6.62
N SER A 193 3.61 15.92 -6.52
CA SER A 193 4.59 14.96 -7.03
C SER A 193 4.43 14.73 -8.54
N GLU A 194 5.54 14.84 -9.27
CA GLU A 194 5.69 14.27 -10.61
C GLU A 194 5.96 12.76 -10.53
N VAL A 195 5.62 12.06 -11.62
CA VAL A 195 5.81 10.62 -11.75
C VAL A 195 6.90 10.32 -12.79
N VAL A 196 7.98 9.69 -12.35
CA VAL A 196 9.09 9.23 -13.19
C VAL A 196 8.91 7.75 -13.50
N ILE A 197 8.81 7.43 -14.80
CA ILE A 197 8.46 6.10 -15.29
C ILE A 197 9.56 5.58 -16.22
N GLY A 198 10.16 4.46 -15.85
CA GLY A 198 11.11 3.73 -16.68
C GLY A 198 10.43 2.70 -17.58
N ALA A 199 10.77 2.73 -18.87
CA ALA A 199 10.34 1.79 -19.89
C ALA A 199 11.58 1.18 -20.54
N ARG A 200 12.14 0.15 -19.89
CA ARG A 200 13.50 -0.33 -20.17
C ARG A 200 13.70 -0.98 -21.54
N GLU A 201 12.63 -1.32 -22.24
CA GLU A 201 12.69 -1.95 -23.57
C GLU A 201 12.00 -1.04 -24.61
N GLU A 202 11.70 0.22 -24.26
CA GLU A 202 11.11 1.18 -25.20
C GLU A 202 12.14 1.62 -26.25
N ASP A 203 11.71 1.77 -27.50
CA ASP A 203 12.61 2.16 -28.59
C ASP A 203 13.05 3.62 -28.45
N ALA A 204 14.36 3.85 -28.31
CA ALA A 204 14.93 5.18 -28.43
C ALA A 204 15.12 5.55 -29.91
N PRO A 205 15.18 6.85 -30.27
CA PRO A 205 15.40 7.29 -31.65
C PRO A 205 16.62 6.63 -32.30
N GLY A 206 16.37 5.72 -33.24
CA GLY A 206 17.42 5.01 -33.99
C GLY A 206 18.07 3.83 -33.25
N SER A 207 17.63 3.49 -32.04
CA SER A 207 18.15 2.38 -31.23
C SER A 207 17.00 1.57 -30.63
N PRO A 208 16.57 0.47 -31.28
CA PRO A 208 15.49 -0.36 -30.77
C PRO A 208 15.83 -0.96 -29.41
N ASP A 209 14.81 -1.16 -28.56
CA ASP A 209 14.91 -1.77 -27.24
C ASP A 209 15.98 -1.13 -26.30
N ALA A 210 16.43 0.09 -26.59
CA ALA A 210 17.43 0.78 -25.79
C ALA A 210 16.90 1.19 -24.41
N GLY A 211 15.59 1.44 -24.33
CA GLY A 211 14.90 1.92 -23.14
C GLY A 211 14.80 3.44 -23.07
N ARG A 212 13.78 3.93 -22.36
CA ARG A 212 13.47 5.36 -22.17
C ARG A 212 12.91 5.65 -20.78
N VAL A 213 12.95 6.91 -20.37
CA VAL A 213 12.29 7.40 -19.15
C VAL A 213 11.33 8.53 -19.48
N PHE A 214 10.18 8.54 -18.83
CA PHE A 214 9.13 9.53 -19.02
C PHE A 214 8.80 10.21 -17.69
N ILE A 215 8.58 11.53 -17.73
CA ILE A 215 8.12 12.31 -16.58
C ILE A 215 6.70 12.76 -16.88
N TYR A 216 5.78 12.44 -15.98
CA TYR A 216 4.41 12.91 -16.00
C TYR A 216 4.18 13.84 -14.82
N SER A 217 3.27 14.80 -14.98
CA SER A 217 2.69 15.52 -13.83
C SER A 217 1.99 14.55 -12.87
N GLY A 218 1.52 15.07 -11.73
CA GLY A 218 0.53 14.42 -10.87
C GLY A 218 -0.82 14.16 -11.57
N THR A 219 -1.96 14.20 -10.87
CA THR A 219 -3.25 13.88 -11.50
C THR A 219 -3.92 15.09 -12.18
N PRO A 220 -4.41 14.95 -13.44
CA PRO A 220 -4.27 13.80 -14.33
C PRO A 220 -2.84 13.66 -14.88
N LEU A 221 -2.38 12.42 -15.10
CA LEU A 221 -1.03 12.13 -15.61
C LEU A 221 -0.83 12.72 -17.01
N VAL A 222 -0.14 13.87 -17.12
CA VAL A 222 0.21 14.52 -18.38
C VAL A 222 1.72 14.43 -18.61
N LEU A 223 2.13 13.94 -19.78
CA LEU A 223 3.55 13.83 -20.14
C LEU A 223 4.19 15.23 -20.20
N GLN A 224 5.21 15.46 -19.37
CA GLN A 224 6.00 16.68 -19.34
C GLN A 224 7.33 16.52 -20.08
N HIS A 225 8.07 15.43 -19.81
CA HIS A 225 9.39 15.18 -20.38
C HIS A 225 9.57 13.73 -20.83
N THR A 226 10.46 13.55 -21.81
CA THR A 226 11.03 12.23 -22.12
C THR A 226 12.54 12.36 -22.07
N LEU A 227 13.17 11.52 -21.25
CA LEU A 227 14.61 11.47 -21.06
C LEU A 227 15.15 10.26 -21.84
N ASP A 228 15.97 10.54 -22.84
CA ASP A 228 16.67 9.55 -23.64
C ASP A 228 18.14 9.47 -23.17
N ASP A 229 18.73 8.28 -23.18
CA ASP A 229 20.19 8.14 -23.07
C ASP A 229 20.87 9.05 -24.12
N PRO A 230 21.80 9.95 -23.73
CA PRO A 230 22.53 10.80 -24.68
C PRO A 230 23.26 10.04 -25.79
N MET A 231 23.60 8.77 -25.56
CA MET A 231 24.26 7.90 -26.52
C MET A 231 23.57 6.53 -26.57
N PRO A 232 22.30 6.42 -27.00
CA PRO A 232 21.51 5.21 -26.81
C PRO A 232 22.14 3.98 -27.46
N GLU A 233 22.00 2.82 -26.82
CA GLU A 233 22.50 1.54 -27.30
C GLU A 233 21.38 0.50 -27.23
N VAL A 234 21.29 -0.32 -28.29
CA VAL A 234 20.31 -1.41 -28.41
C VAL A 234 20.41 -2.35 -27.21
N GLU A 235 19.27 -2.70 -26.61
CA GLU A 235 19.17 -3.62 -25.47
C GLU A 235 19.94 -3.19 -24.20
N SER A 236 20.38 -1.92 -24.12
CA SER A 236 21.10 -1.40 -22.94
C SER A 236 20.24 -1.28 -21.68
N HIS A 237 18.93 -1.43 -21.82
CA HIS A 237 17.93 -1.35 -20.75
C HIS A 237 18.00 -0.05 -19.94
N TYR A 238 18.17 1.08 -20.62
CA TYR A 238 18.06 2.41 -20.03
C TYR A 238 16.66 2.62 -19.43
N GLY A 239 16.55 3.14 -18.21
CA GLY A 239 15.28 3.26 -17.49
C GLY A 239 14.91 2.02 -16.67
N VAL A 240 15.86 1.12 -16.41
CA VAL A 240 15.64 -0.05 -15.53
C VAL A 240 15.49 0.34 -14.05
N SER A 241 16.05 1.49 -13.68
CA SER A 241 16.05 2.10 -12.36
C SER A 241 15.97 3.61 -12.50
N CYS A 242 15.28 4.26 -11.57
CA CYS A 242 15.14 5.70 -11.47
C CYS A 242 15.17 6.05 -9.97
N SER A 243 15.99 7.02 -9.60
CA SER A 243 15.97 7.67 -8.28
C SER A 243 16.16 9.17 -8.48
N THR A 244 15.81 9.95 -7.46
CA THR A 244 15.83 11.40 -7.53
C THR A 244 16.47 12.00 -6.30
N GLY A 245 17.15 13.13 -6.46
CA GLY A 245 17.76 13.90 -5.38
C GLY A 245 18.60 15.03 -5.96
N ASP A 246 18.88 16.07 -5.17
CA ASP A 246 19.76 17.17 -5.57
C ASP A 246 21.24 16.75 -5.42
N VAL A 247 21.76 16.03 -6.43
CA VAL A 247 23.08 15.40 -6.37
C VAL A 247 24.22 16.36 -6.72
N ASN A 248 23.89 17.55 -7.24
CA ASN A 248 24.85 18.60 -7.52
C ASN A 248 24.76 19.81 -6.54
N SER A 249 23.81 19.77 -5.61
CA SER A 249 23.52 20.79 -4.61
C SER A 249 23.19 22.17 -5.19
N ASP A 250 22.46 22.21 -6.31
CA ASP A 250 22.01 23.44 -6.95
C ASP A 250 20.61 23.90 -6.51
N GLY A 251 19.94 23.11 -5.67
CA GLY A 251 18.61 23.36 -5.12
C GLY A 251 17.48 22.82 -5.97
N PHE A 252 17.76 22.08 -7.05
CA PHE A 252 16.76 21.38 -7.85
C PHE A 252 16.94 19.87 -7.76
N ILE A 253 15.83 19.14 -7.86
CA ILE A 253 15.88 17.68 -7.85
C ILE A 253 16.40 17.17 -9.19
N ASP A 254 17.45 16.35 -9.15
CA ASP A 254 18.00 15.66 -10.30
C ASP A 254 17.41 14.25 -10.43
N ILE A 255 17.54 13.65 -11.62
CA ILE A 255 17.07 12.29 -11.90
C ILE A 255 18.26 11.42 -12.30
N VAL A 256 18.43 10.30 -11.60
CA VAL A 256 19.46 9.29 -11.90
C VAL A 256 18.81 8.08 -12.55
N VAL A 257 19.24 7.76 -13.78
CA VAL A 257 18.71 6.66 -14.59
C VAL A 257 19.78 5.62 -14.86
N GLY A 258 19.46 4.35 -14.60
CA GLY A 258 20.35 3.23 -14.93
C GLY A 258 20.14 2.65 -16.32
N ALA A 259 21.23 2.28 -16.99
CA ALA A 259 21.32 1.46 -18.19
C ALA A 259 22.18 0.23 -17.90
N ARG A 260 21.59 -0.76 -17.23
CA ARG A 260 22.33 -1.89 -16.66
C ARG A 260 23.00 -2.80 -17.70
N GLN A 261 22.69 -2.68 -18.97
CA GLN A 261 23.27 -3.51 -20.04
C GLN A 261 24.02 -2.67 -21.06
N LYS A 262 24.40 -1.45 -20.66
CA LYS A 262 25.29 -0.62 -21.45
C LYS A 262 26.67 -1.26 -21.60
N ASP A 263 27.19 -1.29 -22.82
CA ASP A 263 28.58 -1.64 -23.06
C ASP A 263 29.47 -0.43 -22.75
N VAL A 264 30.39 -0.60 -21.81
CA VAL A 264 31.27 0.49 -21.36
C VAL A 264 32.71 0.15 -21.71
N ASN A 265 33.35 1.01 -22.50
CA ASN A 265 34.74 0.84 -22.94
C ASN A 265 35.02 -0.55 -23.58
N GLY A 266 34.02 -1.12 -24.27
CA GLY A 266 34.09 -2.43 -24.91
C GLY A 266 33.90 -3.63 -23.98
N ILE A 267 33.44 -3.39 -22.75
CA ILE A 267 33.09 -4.43 -21.78
C ILE A 267 31.58 -4.66 -21.83
N GLU A 268 31.19 -5.85 -22.30
CA GLU A 268 29.81 -6.29 -22.49
C GLU A 268 28.99 -6.14 -21.20
N ASP A 269 27.82 -5.50 -21.26
CA ASP A 269 26.87 -5.39 -20.16
C ASP A 269 27.47 -4.87 -18.83
N ALA A 270 28.52 -4.05 -18.90
CA ALA A 270 29.15 -3.47 -17.72
C ALA A 270 28.17 -2.59 -16.94
N GLY A 271 27.29 -1.89 -17.67
CA GLY A 271 26.30 -0.99 -17.13
C GLY A 271 26.82 0.43 -16.87
N GLN A 272 25.89 1.37 -16.89
CA GLN A 272 26.15 2.80 -16.75
C GLN A 272 24.96 3.49 -16.09
N ILE A 273 25.19 4.66 -15.49
CA ILE A 273 24.10 5.58 -15.12
C ILE A 273 24.23 6.92 -15.83
N VAL A 274 23.09 7.58 -16.04
CA VAL A 274 23.00 8.95 -16.55
C VAL A 274 22.20 9.77 -15.56
N ILE A 275 22.75 10.91 -15.17
CA ILE A 275 22.13 11.91 -14.29
C ILE A 275 21.62 13.03 -15.19
N PHE A 276 20.37 13.44 -14.98
CA PHE A 276 19.75 14.60 -15.62
C PHE A 276 19.55 15.68 -14.58
N PHE A 277 20.22 16.82 -14.77
CA PHE A 277 20.16 17.90 -13.79
C PHE A 277 18.85 18.69 -13.92
N GLY A 278 18.20 18.89 -12.78
CA GLY A 278 16.96 19.65 -12.66
C GLY A 278 17.15 21.15 -12.89
N PRO A 279 16.05 21.92 -13.00
CA PRO A 279 14.68 21.45 -13.24
C PRO A 279 14.41 21.24 -14.74
N ALA A 280 15.36 21.60 -15.62
CA ALA A 280 15.15 21.56 -17.07
C ALA A 280 15.49 20.20 -17.70
N PHE A 281 16.24 19.35 -16.99
CA PHE A 281 16.69 18.03 -17.44
C PHE A 281 17.42 18.03 -18.79
N GLY A 282 18.08 19.16 -19.12
CA GLY A 282 18.81 19.35 -20.39
C GLY A 282 20.32 19.16 -20.28
N GLN A 283 20.87 19.22 -19.07
CA GLN A 283 22.28 18.95 -18.79
C GLN A 283 22.40 17.56 -18.18
N THR A 284 23.40 16.79 -18.61
CA THR A 284 23.61 15.43 -18.13
C THR A 284 25.03 15.17 -17.65
N GLN A 285 25.17 14.21 -16.74
CA GLN A 285 26.43 13.60 -16.35
C GLN A 285 26.31 12.09 -16.44
N THR A 286 27.32 11.44 -17.02
CA THR A 286 27.39 9.99 -17.12
C THR A 286 28.41 9.46 -16.12
N ILE A 287 28.07 8.38 -15.42
CA ILE A 287 28.99 7.68 -14.53
C ILE A 287 29.03 6.21 -14.94
N ASP A 288 30.24 5.74 -15.22
CA ASP A 288 30.55 4.34 -15.48
C ASP A 288 30.84 3.60 -14.16
N ALA A 289 30.72 2.27 -14.17
CA ALA A 289 31.19 1.45 -13.07
C ALA A 289 32.68 1.75 -12.74
N PRO A 290 33.07 1.98 -11.48
CA PRO A 290 34.47 2.23 -11.12
C PRO A 290 35.39 1.05 -11.47
N ILE A 291 34.84 -0.16 -11.42
CA ILE A 291 35.50 -1.41 -11.83
C ILE A 291 34.51 -2.16 -12.75
N PRO A 292 34.51 -1.86 -14.07
CA PRO A 292 33.61 -2.52 -15.01
C PRO A 292 33.95 -4.01 -15.14
N GLU A 293 32.92 -4.85 -15.19
CA GLU A 293 33.03 -6.30 -15.38
C GLU A 293 32.06 -6.71 -16.48
N ILE A 294 32.41 -7.76 -17.24
CA ILE A 294 31.48 -8.36 -18.21
C ILE A 294 30.22 -8.79 -17.45
N ARG A 295 29.06 -8.26 -17.84
CA ARG A 295 27.78 -8.50 -17.16
C ARG A 295 27.78 -8.06 -15.70
N GLY A 296 28.54 -7.02 -15.36
CA GLY A 296 28.52 -6.41 -14.02
C GLY A 296 27.18 -5.76 -13.67
N GLN A 297 26.50 -5.21 -14.68
CA GLN A 297 25.17 -4.62 -14.57
C GLN A 297 25.08 -3.41 -13.63
N PHE A 298 26.08 -2.54 -13.65
CA PHE A 298 26.07 -1.27 -12.91
C PHE A 298 24.87 -0.41 -13.33
N GLY A 299 24.20 0.20 -12.35
CA GLY A 299 22.93 0.91 -12.57
C GLY A 299 21.69 0.01 -12.50
N HIS A 300 21.82 -1.25 -12.08
CA HIS A 300 20.65 -2.13 -11.88
C HIS A 300 19.63 -1.51 -10.91
N ARG A 301 20.10 -0.91 -9.82
CA ARG A 301 19.33 -0.07 -8.90
C ARG A 301 20.16 1.13 -8.50
N THR A 302 19.47 2.22 -8.21
CA THR A 302 20.03 3.47 -7.72
C THR A 302 19.20 3.94 -6.53
N ALA A 303 19.85 4.60 -5.57
CA ALA A 303 19.19 5.29 -4.46
C ALA A 303 19.98 6.56 -4.13
N CYS A 304 19.24 7.59 -3.75
CA CYS A 304 19.73 8.92 -3.44
C CYS A 304 19.52 9.18 -1.93
N GLY A 305 20.50 9.77 -1.25
CA GLY A 305 20.43 10.15 0.17
C GLY A 305 21.71 10.84 0.63
N ASP A 306 21.67 11.66 1.67
CA ASP A 306 22.86 12.31 2.27
C ASP A 306 23.51 11.34 3.28
N PHE A 307 24.30 10.39 2.78
CA PHE A 307 24.87 9.31 3.58
C PHE A 307 26.02 9.80 4.48
N ASP A 308 26.65 10.93 4.17
CA ASP A 308 27.73 11.51 4.98
C ASP A 308 27.37 12.75 5.82
N GLY A 309 26.14 13.23 5.68
CA GLY A 309 25.57 14.31 6.48
C GLY A 309 26.14 15.68 6.10
N ASP A 310 26.63 15.84 4.87
CA ASP A 310 27.20 17.11 4.40
C ASP A 310 26.15 18.06 3.79
N GLY A 311 24.90 17.60 3.67
CA GLY A 311 23.77 18.32 3.12
C GLY A 311 23.61 18.19 1.61
N SER A 312 24.44 17.39 0.95
CA SER A 312 24.37 17.07 -0.48
C SER A 312 23.80 15.67 -0.66
N CYS A 313 23.00 15.46 -1.71
CA CYS A 313 22.57 14.11 -2.02
C CYS A 313 23.75 13.29 -2.57
N ASP A 314 24.03 12.15 -1.93
CA ASP A 314 24.92 11.11 -2.44
C ASP A 314 24.13 10.09 -3.26
N LEU A 315 24.88 9.22 -3.95
CA LEU A 315 24.31 8.23 -4.86
C LEU A 315 24.85 6.83 -4.62
N ALA A 316 23.98 5.91 -4.25
CA ALA A 316 24.27 4.47 -4.17
C ALA A 316 23.87 3.77 -5.48
N VAL A 317 24.76 3.00 -6.08
CA VAL A 317 24.55 2.31 -7.38
C VAL A 317 24.93 0.83 -7.28
N ALA A 318 23.98 -0.04 -7.62
CA ALA A 318 24.18 -1.49 -7.55
C ALA A 318 24.63 -2.09 -8.89
N SER A 319 25.56 -3.06 -8.79
CA SER A 319 26.05 -3.93 -9.86
C SER A 319 25.78 -5.38 -9.48
N ILE A 320 24.56 -5.85 -9.69
CA ILE A 320 24.11 -7.16 -9.18
C ILE A 320 24.79 -8.35 -9.85
N GLY A 321 25.42 -8.15 -11.02
CA GLY A 321 26.14 -9.19 -11.75
C GLY A 321 27.63 -9.24 -11.42
N SER A 322 28.15 -8.21 -10.73
CA SER A 322 29.56 -8.12 -10.37
C SER A 322 29.99 -9.16 -9.34
N SER A 323 31.27 -9.52 -9.42
CA SER A 323 31.94 -10.46 -8.53
C SER A 323 32.62 -9.74 -7.37
N VAL A 324 32.64 -10.37 -6.18
CA VAL A 324 33.50 -9.93 -5.05
C VAL A 324 34.69 -10.88 -4.97
N GLY A 325 35.83 -10.44 -5.49
CA GLY A 325 37.01 -11.31 -5.64
C GLY A 325 36.67 -12.57 -6.45
N PRO A 326 36.83 -13.80 -5.91
CA PRO A 326 36.50 -15.04 -6.62
C PRO A 326 35.01 -15.42 -6.58
N ILE A 327 34.17 -14.64 -5.90
CA ILE A 327 32.76 -14.96 -5.66
C ILE A 327 31.91 -14.37 -6.79
N ALA A 328 31.56 -15.21 -7.77
CA ALA A 328 30.84 -14.78 -8.96
C ALA A 328 29.41 -14.35 -8.65
N GLN A 329 28.94 -13.27 -9.29
CA GLN A 329 27.57 -12.74 -9.17
C GLN A 329 27.11 -12.54 -7.72
N ALA A 330 28.06 -12.18 -6.85
CA ALA A 330 27.76 -11.81 -5.47
C ALA A 330 26.89 -10.55 -5.41
N GLY A 331 27.09 -9.65 -6.39
CA GLY A 331 26.54 -8.29 -6.38
C GLY A 331 27.43 -7.36 -5.59
N THR A 332 27.57 -6.12 -6.08
CA THR A 332 28.30 -5.05 -5.38
C THR A 332 27.48 -3.76 -5.38
N LEU A 333 27.82 -2.86 -4.47
CA LEU A 333 27.26 -1.53 -4.42
C LEU A 333 28.39 -0.51 -4.34
N ASP A 334 28.34 0.53 -5.16
CA ASP A 334 29.27 1.65 -5.13
C ASP A 334 28.49 2.91 -4.73
N VAL A 335 28.95 3.62 -3.70
CA VAL A 335 28.38 4.90 -3.26
C VAL A 335 29.27 6.04 -3.73
N PHE A 336 28.69 7.07 -4.32
CA PHE A 336 29.35 8.28 -4.82
C PHE A 336 28.90 9.47 -4.00
N PHE A 337 29.84 10.15 -3.35
CA PHE A 337 29.51 11.29 -2.49
C PHE A 337 29.30 12.57 -3.30
N GLY A 338 28.19 13.26 -3.04
CA GLY A 338 27.84 14.55 -3.60
C GLY A 338 28.76 15.68 -3.11
N PRO A 339 28.60 16.90 -3.63
CA PRO A 339 27.97 17.20 -4.92
C PRO A 339 28.87 16.83 -6.12
N ALA A 340 30.13 16.46 -5.87
CA ALA A 340 31.11 16.25 -6.94
C ALA A 340 31.03 14.87 -7.59
N LEU A 341 30.46 13.87 -6.89
CA LEU A 341 30.33 12.48 -7.33
C LEU A 341 31.66 11.85 -7.78
N SER A 342 32.77 12.34 -7.21
CA SER A 342 34.14 11.96 -7.58
C SER A 342 34.82 11.07 -6.54
N SER A 343 34.30 11.07 -5.31
CA SER A 343 34.69 10.14 -4.25
C SER A 343 33.76 8.95 -4.28
N THR A 344 34.29 7.74 -4.15
CA THR A 344 33.48 6.53 -4.13
C THR A 344 33.91 5.54 -3.06
N VAL A 345 32.93 4.89 -2.43
CA VAL A 345 33.11 3.77 -1.51
C VAL A 345 32.42 2.55 -2.09
N ARG A 346 33.19 1.48 -2.28
CA ARG A 346 32.66 0.15 -2.60
C ARG A 346 32.16 -0.51 -1.31
N VAL A 347 30.89 -0.86 -1.30
CA VAL A 347 30.25 -1.65 -0.24
C VAL A 347 30.23 -3.12 -0.66
N GLU A 348 31.07 -3.90 0.02
CA GLU A 348 31.23 -5.35 -0.19
C GLU A 348 31.31 -6.11 1.14
N ASN A 349 30.89 -5.48 2.24
CA ASN A 349 30.88 -6.06 3.58
C ASN A 349 29.48 -5.89 4.22
N PRO A 350 28.79 -6.97 4.64
CA PRO A 350 29.23 -8.37 4.59
C PRO A 350 29.44 -8.86 3.16
N VAL A 351 30.48 -9.68 2.97
CA VAL A 351 30.81 -10.25 1.66
C VAL A 351 29.66 -11.17 1.23
N PRO A 352 28.90 -10.80 0.18
CA PRO A 352 27.79 -11.63 -0.28
C PRO A 352 28.32 -12.94 -0.86
N ALA A 353 27.51 -14.00 -0.79
CA ALA A 353 27.85 -15.29 -1.37
C ALA A 353 27.60 -15.31 -2.88
N ALA A 354 28.08 -16.35 -3.56
CA ALA A 354 27.92 -16.46 -5.01
C ALA A 354 26.45 -16.55 -5.39
N GLY A 355 26.00 -15.67 -6.28
CA GLY A 355 24.61 -15.61 -6.72
C GLY A 355 23.66 -14.84 -5.81
N ASP A 356 24.11 -14.29 -4.66
CA ASP A 356 23.25 -13.53 -3.74
C ASP A 356 22.61 -12.30 -4.41
N ARG A 357 23.29 -11.73 -5.43
CA ARG A 357 22.90 -10.49 -6.14
C ARG A 357 22.58 -9.34 -5.19
N PHE A 358 23.47 -9.14 -4.22
CA PHE A 358 23.44 -8.02 -3.29
C PHE A 358 23.27 -6.69 -4.04
N GLY A 359 22.34 -5.85 -3.58
CA GLY A 359 21.95 -4.62 -4.29
C GLY A 359 20.73 -4.81 -5.21
N TYR A 360 19.96 -5.89 -5.05
CA TYR A 360 18.79 -6.15 -5.90
C TYR A 360 17.70 -5.08 -5.74
N ARG A 361 17.53 -4.56 -4.51
CA ARG A 361 16.76 -3.38 -4.13
C ARG A 361 17.50 -2.58 -3.08
N LEU A 362 17.19 -1.29 -3.05
CA LEU A 362 17.78 -0.29 -2.18
C LEU A 362 16.66 0.60 -1.62
N CYS A 363 16.78 1.00 -0.37
CA CYS A 363 16.00 2.07 0.25
C CYS A 363 16.95 2.87 1.14
N ALA A 364 17.01 4.19 0.93
CA ALA A 364 17.95 5.09 1.56
C ALA A 364 17.19 6.06 2.48
N GLU A 365 17.36 5.90 3.79
CA GLU A 365 16.61 6.63 4.82
C GLU A 365 17.41 6.69 6.12
N ASP A 366 17.12 7.63 7.03
CA ASP A 366 17.74 7.69 8.36
C ASP A 366 17.13 6.63 9.29
N LEU A 367 17.78 5.47 9.43
CA LEU A 367 17.25 4.30 10.13
C LEU A 367 17.71 4.21 11.59
N ASP A 368 18.76 4.94 11.97
CA ASP A 368 19.26 5.01 13.34
C ASP A 368 19.04 6.37 14.04
N GLY A 369 18.49 7.35 13.31
CA GLY A 369 18.13 8.67 13.81
C GLY A 369 19.32 9.62 13.95
N ASP A 370 20.44 9.37 13.26
CA ASP A 370 21.65 10.19 13.34
C ASP A 370 21.68 11.37 12.35
N SER A 371 20.60 11.56 11.59
CA SER A 371 20.43 12.58 10.54
C SER A 371 21.30 12.39 9.30
N LYS A 372 21.93 11.22 9.15
CA LYS A 372 22.48 10.76 7.87
C LYS A 372 21.57 9.68 7.33
N GLN A 373 21.47 9.60 6.02
CA GLN A 373 20.79 8.46 5.43
C GLN A 373 21.64 7.20 5.61
N ASP A 374 20.95 6.10 5.80
CA ASP A 374 21.44 4.73 5.85
C ASP A 374 20.93 3.97 4.62
N LEU A 375 21.21 2.68 4.55
CA LEU A 375 20.82 1.88 3.40
C LEU A 375 20.31 0.50 3.80
N VAL A 376 19.07 0.20 3.39
CA VAL A 376 18.56 -1.17 3.30
C VAL A 376 18.97 -1.74 1.96
N VAL A 377 19.71 -2.86 1.97
CA VAL A 377 20.16 -3.56 0.77
C VAL A 377 19.59 -4.97 0.74
N SER A 378 18.92 -5.34 -0.35
CA SER A 378 18.37 -6.70 -0.49
C SER A 378 19.26 -7.66 -1.28
N ALA A 379 19.18 -8.95 -0.92
CA ALA A 379 19.79 -10.09 -1.59
C ALA A 379 18.80 -11.26 -1.64
N PRO A 380 17.77 -11.20 -2.52
CA PRO A 380 16.69 -12.18 -2.54
C PRO A 380 17.12 -13.59 -2.93
N PHE A 381 18.25 -13.75 -3.62
CA PHE A 381 18.80 -15.04 -4.02
C PHE A 381 19.78 -15.61 -2.98
N LYS A 382 19.78 -15.07 -1.77
CA LYS A 382 20.62 -15.59 -0.70
C LYS A 382 20.12 -16.95 -0.23
N SER A 383 20.95 -17.98 -0.39
CA SER A 383 20.76 -19.26 0.31
C SER A 383 21.11 -19.10 1.79
N LEU A 384 20.23 -19.57 2.67
CA LEU A 384 20.45 -19.53 4.11
C LEU A 384 21.20 -20.78 4.61
N THR A 385 21.80 -20.68 5.79
CA THR A 385 22.63 -21.75 6.38
C THR A 385 21.82 -23.00 6.76
N VAL A 386 20.49 -22.89 6.81
CA VAL A 386 19.59 -24.04 6.99
C VAL A 386 19.58 -24.86 5.71
N SER A 387 20.01 -26.13 5.80
CA SER A 387 20.19 -27.00 4.63
C SER A 387 18.92 -27.09 3.78
N GLY A 388 19.08 -26.85 2.48
CA GLY A 388 18.00 -26.94 1.50
C GLY A 388 17.18 -25.66 1.32
N MET A 389 17.46 -24.59 2.08
CA MET A 389 16.82 -23.28 1.96
C MET A 389 17.57 -22.39 0.96
N ASP A 390 17.58 -22.84 -0.29
CA ASP A 390 18.17 -22.09 -1.40
C ASP A 390 17.28 -20.91 -1.77
N ASP A 391 17.88 -19.75 -2.08
CA ASP A 391 17.18 -18.54 -2.52
C ASP A 391 16.02 -18.07 -1.59
N SER A 392 16.12 -18.30 -0.28
CA SER A 392 15.11 -17.82 0.68
C SER A 392 15.14 -16.30 0.89
N GLY A 393 16.30 -15.69 0.62
CA GLY A 393 16.49 -14.25 0.63
C GLY A 393 16.84 -13.66 2.01
N ALA A 394 17.40 -12.45 1.96
CA ALA A 394 17.75 -11.64 3.12
C ALA A 394 17.86 -10.16 2.76
N ILE A 395 17.85 -9.31 3.79
CA ILE A 395 18.23 -7.90 3.68
C ILE A 395 19.34 -7.54 4.68
N TYR A 396 20.03 -6.45 4.40
CA TYR A 396 21.11 -5.89 5.22
C TYR A 396 20.81 -4.42 5.47
N VAL A 397 20.97 -3.98 6.72
CA VAL A 397 20.90 -2.57 7.11
C VAL A 397 22.32 -2.07 7.33
N LEU A 398 22.74 -1.08 6.55
CA LEU A 398 24.08 -0.52 6.55
C LEU A 398 24.03 0.97 6.89
N LEU A 399 24.81 1.41 7.88
CA LEU A 399 24.72 2.79 8.38
C LEU A 399 25.72 3.74 7.71
N GLY A 400 25.26 4.91 7.31
CA GLY A 400 26.08 5.98 6.74
C GLY A 400 27.04 6.59 7.77
N PRO A 401 28.18 7.19 7.36
CA PRO A 401 28.81 7.15 6.03
C PRO A 401 29.68 5.91 5.82
N THR A 402 29.86 5.08 6.85
CA THR A 402 30.82 3.98 6.81
C THR A 402 30.29 2.73 6.10
N PHE A 403 28.98 2.67 5.90
CA PHE A 403 28.23 1.52 5.41
C PHE A 403 28.56 0.23 6.18
N GLY A 404 28.77 0.38 7.49
CA GLY A 404 28.97 -0.73 8.40
C GLY A 404 27.67 -1.48 8.62
N LEU A 405 27.74 -2.82 8.68
CA LEU A 405 26.57 -3.64 8.97
C LEU A 405 26.04 -3.36 10.37
N HIS A 406 24.82 -2.80 10.45
CA HIS A 406 24.07 -2.67 11.69
C HIS A 406 23.32 -3.95 11.99
N THR A 407 22.47 -4.38 11.07
CA THR A 407 21.66 -5.58 11.22
C THR A 407 21.59 -6.38 9.94
N TYR A 408 21.71 -7.70 10.08
CA TYR A 408 21.43 -8.67 9.03
C TYR A 408 20.11 -9.37 9.34
N LEU A 409 19.16 -9.30 8.41
CA LEU A 409 17.82 -9.88 8.56
C LEU A 409 17.64 -11.02 7.53
N PRO A 410 17.91 -12.28 7.91
CA PRO A 410 17.56 -13.44 7.09
C PRO A 410 16.05 -13.68 7.13
N ASN A 411 15.50 -14.34 6.11
CA ASN A 411 14.10 -14.76 6.15
C ASN A 411 13.83 -15.58 7.44
N PRO A 412 12.92 -15.13 8.33
CA PRO A 412 12.67 -15.76 9.63
C PRO A 412 11.84 -17.05 9.51
N SER A 413 11.11 -17.18 8.39
CA SER A 413 10.26 -18.32 8.04
C SER A 413 10.68 -18.86 6.66
N PRO A 414 11.93 -19.32 6.48
CA PRO A 414 12.47 -19.53 5.15
C PRO A 414 11.80 -20.68 4.41
N SER A 415 11.46 -20.43 3.15
CA SER A 415 11.12 -21.44 2.15
C SER A 415 12.16 -21.45 1.03
N VAL A 416 12.23 -22.58 0.31
CA VAL A 416 13.03 -22.67 -0.92
C VAL A 416 12.49 -21.67 -1.92
N GLN A 417 13.36 -20.85 -2.50
CA GLN A 417 12.99 -19.79 -3.45
C GLN A 417 11.96 -18.80 -2.91
N GLY A 418 11.96 -18.53 -1.60
CA GLY A 418 11.06 -17.53 -1.01
C GLY A 418 11.32 -16.09 -1.48
N LEU A 419 12.55 -15.79 -1.90
CA LEU A 419 12.98 -14.50 -2.45
C LEU A 419 12.67 -13.29 -1.55
N MET A 420 12.84 -13.40 -0.23
CA MET A 420 12.71 -12.25 0.66
C MET A 420 13.71 -11.14 0.25
N GLY A 421 13.20 -9.93 0.04
CA GLY A 421 13.96 -8.82 -0.54
C GLY A 421 13.64 -8.54 -2.01
N ALA A 422 12.52 -9.09 -2.53
CA ALA A 422 12.03 -8.81 -3.88
C ALA A 422 11.68 -7.32 -4.08
N ASP A 423 11.17 -6.69 -3.02
CA ASP A 423 10.99 -5.25 -2.88
C ASP A 423 11.20 -4.84 -1.42
N VAL A 424 11.59 -3.59 -1.20
CA VAL A 424 11.77 -2.99 0.14
C VAL A 424 11.23 -1.56 0.13
N SER A 425 10.62 -1.15 1.24
CA SER A 425 10.24 0.24 1.54
C SER A 425 10.46 0.49 3.04
N CYS A 426 10.58 1.75 3.44
CA CYS A 426 10.71 2.14 4.85
C CYS A 426 9.66 3.21 5.20
N ALA A 427 9.05 3.08 6.37
CA ALA A 427 8.05 4.02 6.88
C ALA A 427 7.87 3.83 8.39
N ASP A 428 7.44 4.85 9.12
CA ASP A 428 7.08 4.73 10.53
C ASP A 428 5.67 4.13 10.66
N LEU A 429 5.58 2.81 10.71
CA LEU A 429 4.31 2.07 10.68
C LEU A 429 3.60 2.08 12.03
N ASN A 430 4.36 2.23 13.11
CA ASN A 430 3.84 2.17 14.47
C ASN A 430 3.64 3.56 15.11
N GLY A 431 4.08 4.63 14.44
CA GLY A 431 3.90 6.02 14.83
C GLY A 431 4.81 6.47 15.97
N ASP A 432 5.96 5.82 16.18
CA ASP A 432 6.92 6.17 17.24
C ASP A 432 7.98 7.19 16.80
N GLY A 433 7.95 7.61 15.55
CA GLY A 433 8.90 8.53 14.93
C GLY A 433 10.19 7.86 14.48
N VAL A 434 10.26 6.52 14.47
CA VAL A 434 11.38 5.74 13.95
C VAL A 434 10.92 4.95 12.72
N LEU A 435 11.75 4.92 11.68
CA LEU A 435 11.42 4.20 10.48
C LEU A 435 11.51 2.69 10.69
N ASP A 436 10.48 2.00 10.21
CA ASP A 436 10.38 0.55 10.13
C ASP A 436 10.68 0.08 8.70
N ILE A 437 11.04 -1.20 8.54
CA ILE A 437 11.36 -1.79 7.23
C ILE A 437 10.25 -2.74 6.79
N ILE A 438 9.77 -2.55 5.56
CA ILE A 438 8.80 -3.42 4.89
C ILE A 438 9.54 -4.20 3.81
N VAL A 439 9.38 -5.53 3.79
CA VAL A 439 10.10 -6.41 2.87
C VAL A 439 9.14 -7.39 2.20
N GLY A 440 9.16 -7.42 0.88
CA GLY A 440 8.41 -8.39 0.08
C GLY A 440 9.18 -9.69 -0.14
N ALA A 441 8.49 -10.83 -0.05
CA ALA A 441 9.00 -12.16 -0.38
C ALA A 441 8.05 -12.85 -1.38
N GLU A 442 8.24 -12.51 -2.65
CA GLU A 442 7.22 -12.75 -3.68
C GLU A 442 6.97 -14.24 -3.99
N LEU A 443 7.87 -15.16 -3.62
CA LEU A 443 7.70 -16.59 -3.87
C LEU A 443 7.72 -17.42 -2.57
N ASP A 444 7.44 -16.78 -1.44
CA ASP A 444 7.41 -17.47 -0.15
C ASP A 444 6.25 -18.48 -0.06
N ASP A 445 6.57 -19.66 0.48
CA ASP A 445 5.66 -20.80 0.64
C ASP A 445 5.24 -20.99 2.10
N SER A 446 5.80 -20.22 3.03
CA SER A 446 5.62 -20.41 4.47
C SER A 446 4.17 -20.26 4.94
N GLY A 447 3.30 -19.63 4.14
CA GLY A 447 1.86 -19.53 4.37
C GLY A 447 1.04 -20.77 3.97
N GLY A 448 1.67 -21.81 3.42
CA GLY A 448 1.06 -23.12 3.16
C GLY A 448 0.67 -23.42 1.72
N LEU A 449 0.78 -22.45 0.80
CA LEU A 449 0.62 -22.63 -0.64
C LEU A 449 1.92 -22.24 -1.37
N ALA A 450 2.31 -23.01 -2.36
CA ALA A 450 3.52 -22.72 -3.12
C ALA A 450 3.41 -21.40 -3.90
N GLY A 451 4.44 -20.56 -3.83
CA GLY A 451 4.58 -19.25 -4.45
C GLY A 451 3.48 -18.26 -4.08
N GLN A 452 2.80 -18.43 -2.94
CA GLN A 452 1.75 -17.49 -2.54
C GLN A 452 2.34 -16.12 -2.19
N GLY A 453 3.57 -16.11 -1.67
CA GLY A 453 4.27 -14.92 -1.23
C GLY A 453 3.87 -14.44 0.17
N SER A 454 4.68 -13.53 0.71
CA SER A 454 4.47 -12.90 2.02
C SER A 454 5.11 -11.50 2.07
N VAL A 455 4.73 -10.74 3.09
CA VAL A 455 5.39 -9.47 3.47
C VAL A 455 5.87 -9.58 4.90
N TYR A 456 7.06 -9.05 5.15
CA TYR A 456 7.65 -8.96 6.48
C TYR A 456 7.79 -7.50 6.88
N VAL A 457 7.51 -7.20 8.16
CA VAL A 457 7.70 -5.87 8.76
C VAL A 457 8.66 -5.99 9.93
N ALA A 458 9.76 -5.23 9.90
CA ALA A 458 10.71 -5.14 11.00
C ALA A 458 10.66 -3.76 11.62
N LEU A 459 10.27 -3.67 12.90
CA LEU A 459 10.18 -2.39 13.60
C LEU A 459 11.58 -1.85 13.98
N GLY A 460 11.79 -0.56 13.73
CA GLY A 460 13.02 0.15 14.03
C GLY A 460 13.22 0.45 15.52
N PRO A 461 14.36 1.05 15.90
CA PRO A 461 15.61 1.13 15.12
C PRO A 461 16.46 -0.15 15.25
N THR A 462 16.00 -1.12 16.05
CA THR A 462 16.78 -2.34 16.35
C THR A 462 16.51 -3.47 15.36
N PHE A 463 15.34 -3.47 14.72
CA PHE A 463 14.92 -4.52 13.79
C PHE A 463 15.02 -5.93 14.41
N ALA A 464 14.67 -6.04 15.69
CA ALA A 464 14.92 -7.25 16.49
C ALA A 464 14.10 -8.47 16.05
N SER A 465 12.96 -8.25 15.40
CA SER A 465 12.07 -9.28 14.86
C SER A 465 11.35 -8.79 13.62
N MET A 466 10.82 -9.74 12.86
CA MET A 466 9.95 -9.48 11.72
C MET A 466 8.59 -10.11 11.95
N ASP A 467 7.54 -9.30 11.89
CA ASP A 467 6.17 -9.79 11.76
C ASP A 467 5.90 -10.16 10.32
N GLN A 468 5.08 -11.18 10.09
CA GLN A 468 4.80 -11.73 8.78
C GLN A 468 3.32 -11.65 8.46
N TYR A 469 3.01 -11.14 7.26
CA TYR A 469 1.67 -10.97 6.74
C TYR A 469 1.51 -11.73 5.41
N PHE A 470 0.31 -12.27 5.20
CA PHE A 470 -0.03 -13.04 4.01
C PHE A 470 -1.17 -12.37 3.24
N SER A 471 -1.32 -12.73 1.97
CA SER A 471 -2.49 -12.34 1.18
C SER A 471 -3.79 -12.75 1.92
N PRO A 472 -4.78 -11.86 2.02
CA PRO A 472 -6.09 -12.17 2.63
C PRO A 472 -6.82 -13.33 1.94
N ASN A 473 -6.53 -13.54 0.66
CA ASN A 473 -7.12 -14.58 -0.18
C ASN A 473 -6.01 -15.30 -0.97
N PRO A 474 -5.12 -16.05 -0.32
CA PRO A 474 -3.89 -16.53 -0.94
C PRO A 474 -4.20 -17.50 -2.08
N THR A 475 -3.45 -17.36 -3.18
CA THR A 475 -3.55 -18.26 -4.34
C THR A 475 -2.19 -18.79 -4.75
N LEU A 476 -2.18 -19.99 -5.34
CA LEU A 476 -0.96 -20.69 -5.74
C LEU A 476 -0.18 -19.86 -6.77
N GLY A 477 1.09 -19.57 -6.49
CA GLY A 477 2.02 -18.90 -7.42
C GLY A 477 1.69 -17.43 -7.69
N ALA A 478 0.86 -16.79 -6.85
CA ALA A 478 0.30 -15.49 -7.16
C ALA A 478 1.22 -14.31 -6.85
N GLY A 479 2.24 -14.50 -6.03
CA GLY A 479 3.31 -13.53 -5.93
C GLY A 479 3.12 -12.41 -4.90
N PHE A 480 2.40 -12.64 -3.79
CA PHE A 480 2.15 -11.59 -2.78
C PHE A 480 3.47 -11.06 -2.19
N GLY A 481 3.62 -9.74 -2.07
CA GLY A 481 4.90 -9.12 -1.69
C GLY A 481 5.83 -8.86 -2.88
N SER A 482 5.32 -8.82 -4.11
CA SER A 482 6.12 -8.47 -5.30
C SER A 482 6.49 -6.99 -5.43
N ALA A 483 5.74 -6.16 -4.73
CA ALA A 483 5.96 -4.74 -4.52
C ALA A 483 5.32 -4.38 -3.17
N VAL A 484 5.95 -3.46 -2.44
CA VAL A 484 5.45 -2.98 -1.16
C VAL A 484 5.61 -1.48 -1.07
N ASP A 485 4.65 -0.80 -0.46
CA ASP A 485 4.78 0.59 -0.02
C ASP A 485 3.80 0.89 1.12
N ALA A 486 3.92 2.06 1.75
CA ALA A 486 3.06 2.45 2.86
C ALA A 486 2.56 3.90 2.76
N ALA A 487 1.30 4.12 3.13
CA ALA A 487 0.66 5.42 3.27
C ALA A 487 -0.64 5.26 4.08
N ASP A 488 -1.18 6.37 4.59
CA ASP A 488 -2.50 6.41 5.24
C ASP A 488 -3.60 6.57 4.17
N TRP A 489 -4.09 5.46 3.61
CA TRP A 489 -5.07 5.49 2.51
C TRP A 489 -6.51 5.61 3.00
N ASP A 490 -6.82 5.21 4.24
CA ASP A 490 -8.16 5.36 4.82
C ASP A 490 -8.33 6.64 5.68
N GLY A 491 -7.25 7.38 5.89
CA GLY A 491 -7.22 8.66 6.58
C GLY A 491 -7.45 8.54 8.09
N ASP A 492 -7.09 7.39 8.69
CA ASP A 492 -7.25 7.13 10.11
C ASP A 492 -6.05 7.60 10.96
N GLY A 493 -4.94 7.97 10.30
CA GLY A 493 -3.70 8.44 10.91
C GLY A 493 -2.65 7.34 11.14
N SER A 494 -2.95 6.09 10.80
CA SER A 494 -2.03 4.96 10.79
C SER A 494 -1.58 4.68 9.36
N LEU A 495 -0.33 4.25 9.17
CA LEU A 495 0.10 3.84 7.84
C LEU A 495 -0.42 2.44 7.51
N ASP A 496 -1.07 2.34 6.35
CA ASP A 496 -1.48 1.10 5.74
C ASP A 496 -0.36 0.55 4.84
N LEU A 497 -0.39 -0.76 4.58
CA LEU A 497 0.54 -1.41 3.67
C LEU A 497 -0.12 -1.72 2.34
N MET A 498 0.43 -1.18 1.26
CA MET A 498 0.04 -1.59 -0.08
C MET A 498 0.97 -2.69 -0.59
N VAL A 499 0.39 -3.82 -1.00
CA VAL A 499 1.12 -5.03 -1.39
C VAL A 499 0.65 -5.55 -2.74
N GLY A 500 1.61 -5.78 -3.63
CA GLY A 500 1.38 -6.39 -4.95
C GLY A 500 1.30 -7.91 -4.92
N GLU A 501 0.40 -8.47 -5.73
CA GLU A 501 0.27 -9.90 -6.02
C GLU A 501 0.18 -10.10 -7.55
N PHE A 502 1.31 -9.82 -8.21
CA PHE A 502 1.38 -9.58 -9.65
C PHE A 502 1.11 -10.78 -10.56
N PHE A 503 1.17 -12.00 -10.05
CA PHE A 503 0.89 -13.22 -10.81
C PHE A 503 -0.50 -13.80 -10.50
N TYR A 504 -1.31 -13.09 -9.72
CA TYR A 504 -2.68 -13.48 -9.46
C TYR A 504 -3.43 -13.78 -10.76
N THR A 505 -4.17 -14.90 -10.76
CA THR A 505 -4.98 -15.36 -11.89
C THR A 505 -6.39 -15.65 -11.38
N GLY A 506 -7.33 -14.77 -11.69
CA GLY A 506 -8.76 -14.99 -11.50
C GLY A 506 -9.44 -15.24 -12.84
N SER A 507 -9.97 -14.17 -13.45
CA SER A 507 -10.80 -14.25 -14.65
C SER A 507 -10.00 -14.35 -15.95
N THR A 508 -8.81 -13.74 -15.97
CA THR A 508 -7.83 -13.79 -17.04
C THR A 508 -6.47 -14.22 -16.49
N PHE A 509 -5.61 -14.69 -17.39
CA PHE A 509 -4.29 -15.24 -17.03
C PHE A 509 -3.34 -14.14 -16.57
N HIS A 510 -2.80 -14.27 -15.36
CA HIS A 510 -1.93 -13.29 -14.71
C HIS A 510 -2.51 -11.89 -14.88
N GLU A 511 -3.64 -11.59 -14.27
CA GLU A 511 -4.22 -10.24 -14.24
C GLU A 511 -3.58 -9.37 -13.16
N GLY A 512 -2.98 -10.01 -12.16
CA GLY A 512 -2.39 -9.33 -11.01
C GLY A 512 -3.45 -8.64 -10.15
N ARG A 513 -3.06 -8.25 -8.95
CA ARG A 513 -3.87 -7.42 -8.06
C ARG A 513 -2.98 -6.76 -7.02
N GLY A 514 -3.54 -5.80 -6.32
CA GLY A 514 -2.97 -5.20 -5.15
C GLY A 514 -3.86 -5.37 -3.93
N HIS A 515 -3.29 -5.23 -2.73
CA HIS A 515 -4.04 -5.21 -1.48
C HIS A 515 -3.52 -4.09 -0.58
N ILE A 516 -4.43 -3.30 -0.04
CA ILE A 516 -4.14 -2.41 1.08
C ILE A 516 -4.46 -3.19 2.34
N LEU A 517 -3.47 -3.47 3.19
CA LEU A 517 -3.66 -3.99 4.54
C LEU A 517 -3.72 -2.81 5.49
N LEU A 518 -4.81 -2.68 6.24
CA LEU A 518 -5.08 -1.49 7.03
C LEU A 518 -4.31 -1.50 8.34
N GLY A 519 -3.60 -0.42 8.61
CA GLY A 519 -2.86 -0.24 9.85
C GLY A 519 -3.78 -0.08 11.07
N PRO A 520 -3.23 -0.15 12.28
CA PRO A 520 -1.87 -0.58 12.62
C PRO A 520 -1.75 -2.11 12.79
N ASP A 521 -2.84 -2.88 12.68
CA ASP A 521 -2.84 -4.33 12.93
C ASP A 521 -2.77 -5.20 11.67
N TYR A 522 -3.02 -4.61 10.50
CA TYR A 522 -2.98 -5.26 9.19
C TYR A 522 -3.89 -6.50 9.06
N LEU A 523 -4.93 -6.58 9.91
CA LEU A 523 -5.90 -7.67 9.91
C LEU A 523 -7.06 -7.44 8.94
N GLN A 524 -7.28 -6.19 8.53
CA GLN A 524 -8.27 -5.80 7.54
C GLN A 524 -7.58 -5.48 6.22
N SER A 525 -8.30 -5.66 5.11
CA SER A 525 -7.72 -5.45 3.79
C SER A 525 -8.74 -4.98 2.75
N LEU A 526 -8.27 -4.14 1.83
CA LEU A 526 -8.97 -3.77 0.60
C LEU A 526 -8.25 -4.38 -0.59
N THR A 527 -8.98 -4.96 -1.54
CA THR A 527 -8.38 -5.46 -2.78
C THR A 527 -8.49 -4.42 -3.88
N VAL A 528 -7.37 -4.16 -4.57
CA VAL A 528 -7.30 -3.27 -5.71
C VAL A 528 -7.05 -4.08 -6.96
N ALA A 529 -7.98 -4.00 -7.92
CA ALA A 529 -7.88 -4.71 -9.18
C ALA A 529 -7.62 -3.73 -10.33
N GLU A 530 -7.03 -4.26 -11.41
CA GLU A 530 -6.81 -3.45 -12.61
C GLU A 530 -8.16 -2.95 -13.19
N PRO A 531 -8.25 -1.69 -13.66
CA PRO A 531 -9.51 -1.09 -14.07
C PRO A 531 -10.00 -1.51 -15.46
N VAL A 532 -9.11 -2.04 -16.32
CA VAL A 532 -9.40 -2.33 -17.73
C VAL A 532 -8.88 -3.71 -18.12
N GLY A 533 -9.75 -4.57 -18.68
CA GLY A 533 -9.42 -5.94 -19.05
C GLY A 533 -8.61 -6.11 -20.35
N GLY A 534 -7.89 -7.23 -20.46
CA GLY A 534 -7.17 -7.74 -21.64
C GLY A 534 -6.20 -8.90 -21.30
N MET A 535 -5.09 -9.07 -22.03
CA MET A 535 -4.32 -10.33 -22.03
C MET A 535 -2.86 -10.13 -21.56
N SER A 536 -2.56 -10.52 -20.32
CA SER A 536 -1.26 -10.46 -19.60
C SER A 536 -1.04 -9.18 -18.80
N TYR A 537 -1.23 -9.21 -17.48
CA TYR A 537 -1.03 -8.06 -16.59
C TYR A 537 -0.39 -8.41 -15.26
N GLN A 538 0.80 -7.89 -15.07
CA GLN A 538 1.48 -7.95 -13.78
C GLN A 538 1.01 -6.77 -12.90
N PHE A 539 -0.30 -6.56 -12.74
CA PHE A 539 -0.80 -5.46 -11.90
C PHE A 539 -0.31 -5.65 -10.46
N GLY A 540 0.19 -4.58 -9.85
CA GLY A 540 0.88 -4.66 -8.55
C GLY A 540 2.36 -5.05 -8.65
N ARG A 541 2.96 -5.10 -9.84
CA ARG A 541 4.40 -5.41 -9.98
C ARG A 541 5.30 -4.29 -9.46
N ARG A 542 4.84 -3.05 -9.53
CA ARG A 542 5.49 -1.86 -8.94
C ARG A 542 4.40 -1.01 -8.32
N ILE A 543 4.66 -0.50 -7.13
CA ILE A 543 3.71 0.31 -6.35
C ILE A 543 4.48 1.47 -5.75
N ARG A 544 3.91 2.68 -5.81
CA ARG A 544 4.41 3.84 -5.08
C ARG A 544 3.25 4.67 -4.54
N ALA A 545 3.37 5.20 -3.35
CA ALA A 545 2.45 6.19 -2.78
C ALA A 545 3.00 7.61 -3.04
N ALA A 546 2.14 8.53 -3.46
CA ALA A 546 2.48 9.95 -3.58
C ALA A 546 1.23 10.81 -3.58
N ASP A 547 1.31 12.02 -3.04
CA ASP A 547 0.27 13.04 -3.23
C ASP A 547 0.45 13.67 -4.62
N LEU A 548 -0.41 13.27 -5.56
CA LEU A 548 -0.37 13.68 -6.96
C LEU A 548 -1.38 14.79 -7.26
N ASP A 549 -2.33 15.05 -6.37
CA ASP A 549 -3.42 16.01 -6.60
C ASP A 549 -3.43 17.20 -5.61
N GLY A 550 -2.58 17.13 -4.58
CA GLY A 550 -2.33 18.16 -3.59
C GLY A 550 -3.39 18.24 -2.50
N ASP A 551 -4.22 17.20 -2.35
CA ASP A 551 -5.26 17.16 -1.34
C ASP A 551 -4.77 16.65 0.04
N GLY A 552 -3.50 16.24 0.11
CA GLY A 552 -2.82 15.75 1.31
C GLY A 552 -3.06 14.26 1.59
N ARG A 553 -3.80 13.54 0.75
CA ARG A 553 -3.82 12.07 0.72
C ARG A 553 -2.86 11.57 -0.35
N HIS A 554 -2.40 10.33 -0.20
CA HIS A 554 -1.52 9.71 -1.18
C HIS A 554 -2.36 8.91 -2.17
N GLU A 555 -2.20 9.19 -3.46
CA GLU A 555 -2.63 8.27 -4.51
C GLU A 555 -1.69 7.07 -4.57
N MET A 556 -2.25 5.96 -5.03
CA MET A 556 -1.48 4.77 -5.34
C MET A 556 -1.12 4.74 -6.82
N LEU A 557 0.17 4.77 -7.12
CA LEU A 557 0.72 4.51 -8.45
C LEU A 557 1.02 3.02 -8.61
N VAL A 558 0.48 2.40 -9.66
CA VAL A 558 0.71 0.98 -9.96
C VAL A 558 1.28 0.81 -11.36
N GLY A 559 2.50 0.29 -11.43
CA GLY A 559 3.18 -0.06 -12.67
C GLY A 559 2.85 -1.49 -13.14
N VAL A 560 2.48 -1.61 -14.41
CA VAL A 560 2.07 -2.86 -15.06
C VAL A 560 2.90 -3.07 -16.34
N PRO A 561 4.21 -3.34 -16.22
CA PRO A 561 5.14 -3.34 -17.36
C PRO A 561 4.81 -4.37 -18.44
N GLN A 562 4.09 -5.43 -18.12
CA GLN A 562 3.69 -6.43 -19.12
C GLN A 562 2.31 -6.19 -19.73
N SER A 563 1.67 -5.06 -19.39
CA SER A 563 0.36 -4.70 -19.90
C SER A 563 0.29 -4.68 -21.42
N SER A 564 -0.77 -5.28 -21.94
CA SER A 564 -1.03 -5.40 -23.38
C SER A 564 -2.45 -4.94 -23.70
N ALA A 565 -2.59 -3.74 -24.26
CA ALA A 565 -3.86 -3.31 -24.83
C ALA A 565 -4.31 -4.28 -25.94
N PRO A 566 -5.62 -4.46 -26.20
CA PRO A 566 -6.12 -5.40 -27.21
C PRO A 566 -5.44 -5.20 -28.58
N GLY A 567 -4.72 -6.23 -29.05
CA GLY A 567 -3.98 -6.19 -30.33
C GLY A 567 -2.51 -5.76 -30.23
N THR A 568 -1.98 -5.51 -29.03
CA THR A 568 -0.57 -5.22 -28.76
C THR A 568 0.05 -6.30 -27.85
N SER A 569 1.37 -6.27 -27.63
CA SER A 569 2.05 -7.14 -26.66
C SER A 569 3.06 -6.37 -25.81
N ARG A 570 2.87 -6.37 -24.48
CA ARG A 570 3.77 -5.87 -23.43
C ARG A 570 4.26 -4.43 -23.62
N VAL A 571 3.35 -3.54 -23.98
CA VAL A 571 3.66 -2.10 -24.09
C VAL A 571 3.89 -1.49 -22.69
N GLY A 572 3.17 -1.99 -21.68
CA GLY A 572 3.24 -1.52 -20.30
C GLY A 572 2.29 -0.35 -20.01
N ALA A 573 1.94 -0.17 -18.75
CA ALA A 573 1.04 0.87 -18.27
C ALA A 573 1.38 1.31 -16.83
N VAL A 574 0.93 2.52 -16.46
CA VAL A 574 0.89 3.01 -15.08
C VAL A 574 -0.51 3.54 -14.78
N TYR A 575 -1.03 3.23 -13.60
CA TYR A 575 -2.32 3.70 -13.10
C TYR A 575 -2.14 4.51 -11.82
N ALA A 576 -2.83 5.64 -11.70
CA ALA A 576 -3.03 6.34 -10.44
C ALA A 576 -4.43 5.99 -9.90
N VAL A 577 -4.50 5.55 -8.64
CA VAL A 577 -5.73 5.10 -7.98
C VAL A 577 -5.91 5.87 -6.67
N GLU A 578 -7.10 6.42 -6.48
CA GLU A 578 -7.52 7.17 -5.28
C GLU A 578 -8.58 6.38 -4.49
N PHE A 579 -8.63 6.60 -3.17
CA PHE A 579 -9.61 6.03 -2.24
C PHE A 579 -10.43 7.11 -1.51
#